data_AF-I2Q7M9-F1
#
_entry.id   AF-I2Q7M9-F1
#
_cell.length_a   1.000
_cell.length_b   1.000
_cell.length_c   1.000
_cell.angle_alpha   90.00
_cell.angle_beta   90.00
_cell.angle_gamma   90.00
#
_symmetry.space_group_name_H-M   'P 1'
#
loop_
_entity.id
_entity.type
_entity.pdbx_description
1 polymer ?
#
loop_
_entity_poly.entity_id
_entity_poly.type
_entity_poly.pdbx_seq_one_letter_code
_entity_poly.pdbx_strand_id
1 'polypeptide(L)'
;MPHRPTTPPPVFLRDLADLPEGARLRLYGAGGRGDEVLASLRLGRPDVTVLEFLDTFKSGERQGLPVRTLARYVQERPQAEDALILIVSAFYPSILESLEGAGIVSGVHVLLKDVDPPFVACLPEDRVVPALAGGTHPLRRPPRDTRAGDGRCWRCADFSSVYFRPTGLGFCCWLPDLARIGNDPPAAVARLAGLRGHFEQATDANRHPYCAACPSLHPATAATAAPRPGRIETLHLDISMTCNLECAYCIVKNSVQSLDYDFPAVLSHILEEGLLADDFRFSWGGLGEPTLNPHFEPVTDALIARGGTGLVYSNCVKYSKSIEKHLAARLQVVCSLDAGRPATYAALRGRDRFAQVWDNVTRYVAAAGPQLFTAKYILLAENCGNDELAGFVAACTRAGVQNVLIAKDFYSQETGDAVVRGMGTLYRLCREAGLVSAFLDTAVSPEQKRRALAFADNHPATPSA
;
A
#
# COMPACT_ATOMS: atom_id res chain seq x y z
N MET A 1 31.67 -31.43 -7.47
CA MET A 1 30.82 -31.42 -6.26
C MET A 1 29.65 -32.36 -6.49
N PRO A 2 29.34 -33.31 -5.59
CA PRO A 2 28.19 -34.18 -5.80
C PRO A 2 26.91 -33.34 -5.77
N HIS A 3 26.05 -33.51 -6.77
CA HIS A 3 24.72 -32.89 -6.82
C HIS A 3 23.97 -33.23 -5.53
N ARG A 4 23.73 -32.22 -4.69
CA ARG A 4 22.78 -32.33 -3.57
C ARG A 4 21.42 -32.69 -4.21
N PRO A 5 20.77 -33.80 -3.85
CA PRO A 5 19.43 -34.09 -4.33
C PRO A 5 18.54 -32.89 -4.02
N THR A 6 17.88 -32.35 -5.03
CA THR A 6 16.96 -31.22 -4.90
C THR A 6 15.79 -31.67 -4.05
N THR A 7 15.77 -31.25 -2.79
CA THR A 7 14.64 -31.45 -1.90
C THR A 7 13.42 -30.69 -2.42
N PRO A 8 12.22 -31.28 -2.31
CA PRO A 8 11.00 -30.61 -2.77
C PRO A 8 10.80 -29.30 -1.99
N PRO A 9 10.40 -28.20 -2.65
CA PRO A 9 10.18 -26.93 -1.99
C PRO A 9 8.99 -26.99 -1.01
N PRO A 10 8.91 -26.07 -0.04
CA PRO A 10 7.74 -25.95 0.83
C PRO A 10 6.48 -25.65 0.01
N VAL A 11 5.34 -26.17 0.48
CA VAL A 11 4.03 -25.99 -0.17
C VAL A 11 3.31 -24.80 0.45
N PHE A 12 2.91 -23.82 -0.37
CA PHE A 12 2.16 -22.65 0.09
C PHE A 12 0.66 -22.88 -0.07
N LEU A 13 -0.07 -22.83 1.03
CA LEU A 13 -1.52 -22.99 1.10
C LEU A 13 -2.17 -21.62 1.25
N ARG A 14 -3.29 -21.40 0.54
CA ARG A 14 -4.10 -20.19 0.70
C ARG A 14 -5.29 -20.43 1.60
N ASP A 15 -5.80 -21.65 1.59
CA ASP A 15 -6.91 -22.08 2.41
C ASP A 15 -6.52 -23.36 3.19
N LEU A 16 -7.13 -23.55 4.36
CA LEU A 16 -7.04 -24.81 5.10
C LEU A 16 -7.74 -25.94 4.34
N ALA A 17 -8.65 -25.64 3.41
CA ALA A 17 -9.23 -26.60 2.49
C ALA A 17 -8.19 -27.27 1.58
N ASP A 18 -7.05 -26.62 1.31
CA ASP A 18 -5.98 -27.15 0.46
C ASP A 18 -5.13 -28.23 1.17
N LEU A 19 -5.38 -28.49 2.46
CA LEU A 19 -4.70 -29.56 3.20
C LEU A 19 -5.18 -30.95 2.73
N PRO A 20 -4.27 -31.94 2.58
CA PRO A 20 -4.64 -33.31 2.26
C PRO A 20 -5.72 -33.86 3.22
N GLU A 21 -6.58 -34.73 2.70
CA GLU A 21 -7.59 -35.42 3.51
C GLU A 21 -6.90 -36.27 4.58
N GLY A 22 -7.38 -36.20 5.82
CA GLY A 22 -6.81 -36.97 6.94
C GLY A 22 -5.44 -36.48 7.40
N ALA A 23 -5.01 -35.28 7.00
CA ALA A 23 -3.66 -34.79 7.30
C ALA A 23 -3.37 -34.75 8.81
N ARG A 24 -2.15 -35.13 9.18
CA ARG A 24 -1.62 -35.00 10.53
C ARG A 24 -0.65 -33.83 10.58
N LEU A 25 -0.90 -32.86 11.44
CA LEU A 25 -0.20 -31.58 11.43
C LEU A 25 0.57 -31.30 12.72
N ARG A 26 1.69 -30.61 12.57
CA ARG A 26 2.35 -29.82 13.61
C ARG A 26 2.23 -28.35 13.23
N LEU A 27 1.64 -27.55 14.09
CA LEU A 27 1.48 -26.13 13.82
C LEU A 27 2.73 -25.36 14.27
N TYR A 28 3.50 -24.83 13.33
CA TYR A 28 4.65 -24.00 13.66
C TYR A 28 4.19 -22.54 13.82
N GLY A 29 4.15 -22.09 15.07
CA GLY A 29 3.72 -20.75 15.49
C GLY A 29 2.71 -20.80 16.63
N ALA A 30 3.18 -20.95 17.87
CA ALA A 30 2.32 -21.01 19.06
C ALA A 30 1.92 -19.60 19.53
N GLY A 31 1.24 -18.85 18.68
CA GLY A 31 0.71 -17.50 18.93
C GLY A 31 -0.79 -17.40 18.65
N GLY A 32 -1.34 -16.17 18.66
CA GLY A 32 -2.78 -15.96 18.41
C GLY A 32 -3.25 -16.54 17.07
N ARG A 33 -2.45 -16.40 15.99
CA ARG A 33 -2.75 -17.02 14.69
C ARG A 33 -2.73 -18.55 14.73
N GLY A 34 -1.83 -19.15 15.52
CA GLY A 34 -1.83 -20.59 15.74
C GLY A 34 -3.10 -21.07 16.42
N ASP A 35 -3.62 -20.31 17.39
CA ASP A 35 -4.90 -20.61 18.05
C ASP A 35 -6.08 -20.47 17.08
N GLU A 36 -6.11 -19.40 16.27
CA GLU A 36 -7.13 -19.19 15.23
C GLU A 36 -7.17 -20.38 14.25
N VAL A 37 -6.01 -20.78 13.73
CA VAL A 37 -5.92 -21.90 12.77
C VAL A 37 -6.35 -23.21 13.42
N LEU A 38 -5.92 -23.48 14.66
CA LEU A 38 -6.34 -24.68 15.38
C LEU A 38 -7.86 -24.73 15.59
N ALA A 39 -8.47 -23.60 15.96
CA ALA A 39 -9.93 -23.51 16.12
C ALA A 39 -10.65 -23.75 14.78
N SER A 40 -10.18 -23.14 13.69
CA SER A 40 -10.74 -23.35 12.35
C SER A 40 -10.62 -24.79 11.88
N LEU A 41 -9.48 -25.45 12.13
CA LEU A 41 -9.30 -26.86 11.80
C LEU A 41 -10.27 -27.76 12.59
N ARG A 42 -10.40 -27.54 13.91
CA ARG A 42 -11.32 -28.32 14.75
C ARG A 42 -12.79 -28.20 14.33
N LEU A 43 -13.19 -27.02 13.83
CA LEU A 43 -14.57 -26.77 13.41
C LEU A 43 -14.84 -27.17 11.96
N GLY A 44 -13.90 -26.91 11.05
CA GLY A 44 -14.11 -27.03 9.60
C GLY A 44 -13.42 -28.22 8.93
N ARG A 45 -12.46 -28.87 9.59
CA ARG A 45 -11.69 -30.02 9.07
C ARG A 45 -11.51 -31.08 10.16
N PRO A 46 -12.60 -31.74 10.61
CA PRO A 46 -12.52 -32.77 11.67
C PRO A 46 -11.70 -33.99 11.24
N ASP A 47 -11.43 -34.17 9.95
CA ASP A 47 -10.53 -35.18 9.40
C ASP A 47 -9.04 -34.87 9.68
N VAL A 48 -8.68 -33.61 9.94
CA VAL A 48 -7.30 -33.18 10.18
C VAL A 48 -6.96 -33.27 11.67
N THR A 49 -5.85 -33.93 11.99
CA THR A 49 -5.39 -34.09 13.37
C THR A 49 -4.18 -33.19 13.66
N VAL A 50 -4.30 -32.26 14.62
CA VAL A 50 -3.17 -31.46 15.09
C VAL A 50 -2.51 -32.15 16.29
N LEU A 51 -1.24 -32.50 16.14
CA LEU A 51 -0.48 -33.27 17.13
C LEU A 51 0.13 -32.38 18.21
N GLU A 52 0.71 -31.26 17.79
CA GLU A 52 1.46 -30.35 18.66
C GLU A 52 1.69 -29.00 18.00
N PHE A 53 2.08 -28.02 18.80
CA PHE A 53 2.69 -26.79 18.32
C PHE A 53 4.22 -26.91 18.32
N LEU A 54 4.81 -26.34 17.28
CA LEU A 54 6.22 -26.00 17.24
C LEU A 54 6.35 -24.48 17.41
N ASP A 55 7.38 -24.04 18.11
CA ASP A 55 7.70 -22.63 18.23
C ASP A 55 9.22 -22.45 18.34
N THR A 56 9.73 -21.28 17.96
CA THR A 56 11.17 -21.00 18.08
C THR A 56 11.54 -20.72 19.52
N PHE A 57 10.65 -20.10 20.30
CA PHE A 57 10.96 -19.56 21.63
C PHE A 57 10.10 -20.17 22.74
N LYS A 58 8.95 -20.75 22.40
CA LYS A 58 7.98 -21.22 23.39
C LYS A 58 8.05 -22.73 23.61
N SER A 59 7.73 -23.14 24.84
CA SER A 59 7.50 -24.53 25.21
C SER A 59 6.40 -24.61 26.27
N GLY A 60 5.83 -25.79 26.48
CA GLY A 60 4.77 -26.02 27.47
C GLY A 60 3.54 -26.63 26.84
N GLU A 61 2.36 -26.11 27.16
CA GLU A 61 1.08 -26.55 26.61
C GLU A 61 0.28 -25.33 26.14
N ARG A 62 -0.46 -25.46 25.04
CA ARG A 62 -1.35 -24.44 24.49
C ARG A 62 -2.56 -25.11 23.85
N GLN A 63 -3.76 -24.68 24.25
CA GLN A 63 -5.04 -25.23 23.73
C GLN A 63 -5.17 -26.76 23.87
N GLY A 64 -4.61 -27.33 24.96
CA GLY A 64 -4.60 -28.77 25.23
C GLY A 64 -3.59 -29.55 24.39
N LEU A 65 -2.68 -28.88 23.67
CA LEU A 65 -1.64 -29.49 22.85
C LEU A 65 -0.25 -29.12 23.38
N PRO A 66 0.73 -30.03 23.32
CA PRO A 66 2.10 -29.69 23.70
C PRO A 66 2.69 -28.65 22.75
N VAL A 67 3.50 -27.76 23.29
CA VAL A 67 4.32 -26.79 22.55
C VAL A 67 5.78 -27.19 22.73
N ARG A 68 6.49 -27.47 21.63
CA ARG A 68 7.92 -27.77 21.65
C ARG A 68 8.73 -26.71 20.92
N THR A 69 9.92 -26.46 21.44
CA THR A 69 10.91 -25.69 20.69
C THR A 69 11.43 -26.50 19.51
N LEU A 70 11.83 -25.84 18.42
CA LEU A 70 12.46 -26.52 17.29
C LEU A 70 13.71 -27.32 17.70
N ALA A 71 14.56 -26.77 18.57
CA ALA A 71 15.75 -27.47 19.05
C ALA A 71 15.40 -28.80 19.74
N ARG A 72 14.36 -28.79 20.59
CA ARG A 72 13.89 -29.99 21.29
C ARG A 72 13.25 -30.99 20.33
N TYR A 73 12.46 -30.51 19.38
CA TYR A 73 11.86 -31.34 18.33
C TYR A 73 12.92 -32.09 17.50
N VAL A 74 14.00 -31.39 17.13
CA VAL A 74 15.12 -31.98 16.36
C VAL A 74 15.91 -32.98 17.19
N GLN A 75 16.08 -32.76 18.50
CA GLN A 75 16.78 -33.69 19.39
C GLN A 75 15.99 -34.97 19.64
N GLU A 76 14.68 -34.83 19.88
CA GLU A 76 13.82 -35.96 20.22
C GLU A 76 13.42 -36.77 18.98
N ARG A 77 13.48 -36.17 17.77
CA ARG A 77 12.99 -36.70 16.48
C ARG A 77 11.88 -37.74 16.67
N PRO A 78 10.71 -37.33 17.20
CA PRO A 78 9.64 -38.28 17.48
C PRO A 78 9.34 -39.10 16.23
N GLN A 79 9.37 -40.44 16.36
CA GLN A 79 8.97 -41.37 15.29
C GLN A 79 7.51 -41.07 14.92
N ALA A 80 7.33 -40.31 13.87
CA ALA A 80 6.04 -39.96 13.35
C ALA A 80 6.21 -39.80 11.84
N GLU A 81 6.19 -40.96 11.19
CA GLU A 81 6.01 -41.06 9.75
C GLU A 81 4.74 -40.26 9.37
N ASP A 82 4.94 -39.35 8.42
CA ASP A 82 3.93 -38.62 7.65
C ASP A 82 3.13 -37.48 8.31
N ALA A 83 3.64 -36.84 9.36
CA ALA A 83 3.03 -35.60 9.86
C ALA A 83 3.67 -34.33 9.26
N LEU A 84 2.85 -33.51 8.61
CA LEU A 84 3.25 -32.24 7.98
C LEU A 84 3.53 -31.17 9.03
N ILE A 85 4.46 -30.27 8.75
CA ILE A 85 4.65 -29.03 9.50
C ILE A 85 3.90 -27.92 8.78
N LEU A 86 2.84 -27.40 9.38
CA LEU A 86 2.11 -26.24 8.86
C LEU A 86 2.56 -24.99 9.59
N ILE A 87 3.28 -24.11 8.91
CA ILE A 87 3.71 -22.83 9.45
C ILE A 87 2.55 -21.85 9.39
N VAL A 88 2.15 -21.36 10.57
CA VAL A 88 0.99 -20.48 10.80
C VAL A 88 1.41 -19.17 11.45
N SER A 89 2.61 -18.69 11.09
CA SER A 89 3.25 -17.53 11.68
C SER A 89 3.60 -16.49 10.60
N ALA A 90 3.49 -15.21 10.94
CA ALA A 90 4.00 -14.13 10.09
C ALA A 90 5.54 -14.21 9.92
N PHE A 91 6.24 -14.89 10.84
CA PHE A 91 7.68 -15.13 10.79
C PHE A 91 8.07 -16.38 10.00
N TYR A 92 7.17 -16.90 9.14
CA TYR A 92 7.45 -18.14 8.40
C TYR A 92 8.76 -18.15 7.61
N PRO A 93 9.31 -17.04 7.06
CA PRO A 93 10.58 -17.10 6.35
C PRO A 93 11.74 -17.51 7.25
N SER A 94 11.87 -16.89 8.42
CA SER A 94 12.91 -17.25 9.41
C SER A 94 12.68 -18.64 9.99
N ILE A 95 11.43 -19.08 10.06
CA ILE A 95 11.08 -20.46 10.45
C ILE A 95 11.53 -21.45 9.37
N LEU A 96 11.31 -21.15 8.08
CA LEU A 96 11.78 -21.99 6.97
C LEU A 96 13.30 -22.13 6.99
N GLU A 97 14.04 -21.03 7.16
CA GLU A 97 15.51 -21.06 7.30
C GLU A 97 15.94 -21.93 8.49
N SER A 98 15.24 -21.81 9.63
CA SER A 98 15.53 -22.59 10.82
C SER A 98 15.26 -24.09 10.61
N LEU A 99 14.15 -24.43 9.92
CA LEU A 99 13.79 -25.80 9.58
C LEU A 99 14.78 -26.40 8.58
N GLU A 100 15.18 -25.66 7.56
CA GLU A 100 16.19 -26.08 6.59
C GLU A 100 17.56 -26.29 7.26
N GLY A 101 17.98 -25.36 8.12
CA GLY A 101 19.19 -25.49 8.93
C GLY A 101 19.16 -26.71 9.86
N ALA A 102 17.96 -27.13 10.30
CA ALA A 102 17.74 -28.35 11.07
C ALA A 102 17.60 -29.63 10.20
N GLY A 103 17.70 -29.52 8.88
CA GLY A 103 17.55 -30.63 7.93
C GLY A 103 16.09 -31.09 7.73
N ILE A 104 15.11 -30.25 8.10
CA ILE A 104 13.68 -30.52 7.94
C ILE A 104 13.19 -29.75 6.71
N VAL A 105 13.16 -30.43 5.56
CA VAL A 105 12.91 -29.79 4.26
C VAL A 105 11.75 -30.43 3.49
N SER A 106 11.26 -31.59 3.93
CA SER A 106 10.08 -32.25 3.37
C SER A 106 8.87 -32.12 4.29
N GLY A 107 7.67 -32.13 3.69
CA GLY A 107 6.41 -32.06 4.46
C GLY A 107 6.17 -30.72 5.14
N VAL A 108 6.82 -29.64 4.67
CA VAL A 108 6.65 -28.28 5.21
C VAL A 108 5.65 -27.52 4.36
N HIS A 109 4.59 -27.06 4.99
CA HIS A 109 3.52 -26.27 4.41
C HIS A 109 3.48 -24.89 5.08
N VAL A 110 3.07 -23.86 4.34
CA VAL A 110 2.92 -22.49 4.87
C VAL A 110 1.51 -22.02 4.58
N LEU A 111 0.74 -21.67 5.61
CA LEU A 111 -0.58 -21.09 5.42
C LEU A 111 -0.46 -19.56 5.26
N LEU A 112 -0.79 -19.05 4.08
CA LEU A 112 -0.90 -17.62 3.79
C LEU A 112 -2.30 -17.14 4.20
N LYS A 113 -2.42 -16.06 5.00
CA LYS A 113 -3.73 -15.47 5.33
C LYS A 113 -4.12 -14.51 4.21
N ASP A 114 -5.41 -14.30 3.98
CA ASP A 114 -6.05 -13.45 2.94
C ASP A 114 -5.57 -11.98 2.82
N VAL A 115 -4.52 -11.57 3.53
CA VAL A 115 -3.88 -10.25 3.40
C VAL A 115 -2.36 -10.30 3.53
N ASP A 116 -1.75 -11.46 3.78
CA ASP A 116 -0.31 -11.63 3.60
C ASP A 116 -0.12 -12.02 2.14
N PRO A 117 0.27 -11.10 1.24
CA PRO A 117 0.70 -11.53 -0.08
C PRO A 117 1.76 -12.62 0.10
N PRO A 118 1.81 -13.64 -0.78
CA PRO A 118 2.94 -14.56 -0.77
C PRO A 118 4.20 -13.71 -0.70
N PHE A 119 5.21 -14.18 0.06
CA PHE A 119 6.46 -13.46 0.28
C PHE A 119 7.25 -13.44 -1.04
N VAL A 120 6.70 -12.72 -2.03
CA VAL A 120 7.22 -12.59 -3.37
C VAL A 120 8.57 -11.89 -3.32
N ALA A 121 8.83 -11.13 -2.25
CA ALA A 121 10.14 -10.60 -1.91
C ALA A 121 11.26 -11.66 -1.81
N CYS A 122 10.96 -12.91 -1.47
CA CYS A 122 11.96 -14.00 -1.42
C CYS A 122 11.87 -15.00 -2.58
N LEU A 123 10.86 -14.89 -3.44
CA LEU A 123 10.76 -15.81 -4.58
C LEU A 123 11.88 -15.53 -5.60
N PRO A 124 12.35 -16.54 -6.35
CA PRO A 124 13.12 -16.28 -7.57
C PRO A 124 12.36 -15.31 -8.49
N GLU A 125 13.08 -14.43 -9.20
CA GLU A 125 12.47 -13.34 -9.97
C GLU A 125 11.47 -13.84 -11.03
N ASP A 126 11.78 -14.96 -11.68
CA ASP A 126 10.94 -15.63 -12.67
C ASP A 126 9.65 -16.23 -12.09
N ARG A 127 9.57 -16.38 -10.76
CA ARG A 127 8.41 -16.94 -10.04
C ARG A 127 7.50 -15.87 -9.44
N VAL A 128 7.94 -14.61 -9.37
CA VAL A 128 7.15 -13.51 -8.77
C VAL A 128 5.86 -13.25 -9.54
N VAL A 129 5.95 -13.03 -10.86
CA VAL A 129 4.74 -12.74 -11.67
C VAL A 129 3.76 -13.92 -11.68
N PRO A 130 4.18 -15.19 -11.89
CA PRO A 130 3.28 -16.33 -11.73
C PRO A 130 2.57 -16.39 -10.38
N ALA A 131 3.27 -16.09 -9.27
CA ALA A 131 2.67 -16.07 -7.94
C ALA A 131 1.59 -14.98 -7.81
N LEU A 132 1.81 -13.81 -8.40
CA LEU A 132 0.85 -12.71 -8.43
C LEU A 132 -0.34 -12.97 -9.37
N ALA A 133 -0.15 -13.73 -10.45
CA ALA A 133 -1.20 -14.03 -11.42
C ALA A 133 -2.39 -14.80 -10.81
N GLY A 134 -2.15 -15.59 -9.77
CA GLY A 134 -3.21 -16.25 -8.98
C GLY A 134 -3.86 -15.34 -7.93
N GLY A 135 -3.41 -14.10 -7.75
CA GLY A 135 -3.94 -13.16 -6.78
C GLY A 135 -5.08 -12.30 -7.32
N THR A 136 -5.97 -11.84 -6.44
CA THR A 136 -6.98 -10.83 -6.78
C THR A 136 -6.41 -9.43 -6.50
N HIS A 137 -6.46 -8.53 -7.48
CA HIS A 137 -6.07 -7.14 -7.27
C HIS A 137 -6.99 -6.47 -6.23
N PRO A 138 -6.48 -5.65 -5.29
CA PRO A 138 -7.29 -5.05 -4.21
C PRO A 138 -8.51 -4.25 -4.70
N LEU A 139 -8.38 -3.60 -5.86
CA LEU A 139 -9.49 -2.90 -6.53
C LEU A 139 -10.64 -3.80 -7.02
N ARG A 140 -10.47 -5.12 -7.04
CA ARG A 140 -11.46 -6.11 -7.52
C ARG A 140 -12.08 -5.79 -8.90
N ARG A 141 -11.31 -5.07 -9.74
CA ARG A 141 -11.71 -4.79 -11.12
C ARG A 141 -11.42 -6.03 -11.98
N PRO A 142 -12.25 -6.32 -13.00
CA PRO A 142 -11.92 -7.37 -13.95
C PRO A 142 -10.64 -7.00 -14.69
N PRO A 143 -9.72 -7.96 -14.92
CA PRO A 143 -8.52 -7.71 -15.72
C PRO A 143 -8.93 -7.38 -17.16
N ARG A 144 -8.27 -6.39 -17.76
CA ARG A 144 -8.44 -6.10 -19.19
C ARG A 144 -7.50 -6.93 -20.04
N ASP A 145 -7.86 -7.12 -21.31
CA ASP A 145 -6.93 -7.71 -22.27
C ASP A 145 -5.81 -6.70 -22.60
N THR A 146 -4.57 -7.06 -22.26
CA THR A 146 -3.39 -6.25 -22.54
C THR A 146 -2.74 -6.58 -23.89
N ARG A 147 -3.28 -7.55 -24.65
CA ARG A 147 -2.94 -7.75 -26.06
C ARG A 147 -3.93 -6.97 -26.91
N ALA A 148 -3.82 -5.64 -26.96
CA ALA A 148 -4.61 -4.91 -27.93
C ALA A 148 -4.17 -5.37 -29.35
N GLY A 149 -5.11 -5.86 -30.16
CA GLY A 149 -4.86 -6.43 -31.49
C GLY A 149 -4.31 -5.44 -32.54
N ASP A 150 -3.95 -4.24 -32.12
CA ASP A 150 -3.37 -3.17 -32.92
C ASP A 150 -1.84 -3.02 -32.75
N GLY A 151 -1.21 -3.91 -31.98
CA GLY A 151 0.24 -3.91 -31.75
C GLY A 151 0.74 -2.90 -30.72
N ARG A 152 -0.15 -2.19 -30.01
CA ARG A 152 0.24 -1.28 -28.92
C ARG A 152 0.60 -2.06 -27.66
N CYS A 153 1.80 -1.82 -27.12
CA CYS A 153 2.21 -2.36 -25.83
C CYS A 153 1.50 -1.63 -24.68
N TRP A 154 1.20 -2.32 -23.58
CA TRP A 154 0.65 -1.68 -22.37
C TRP A 154 1.76 -1.42 -21.36
N ARG A 155 1.79 -0.25 -20.74
CA ARG A 155 2.86 0.17 -19.83
C ARG A 155 2.30 0.75 -18.54
N CYS A 156 3.01 0.49 -17.45
CA CYS A 156 2.78 1.10 -16.15
C CYS A 156 4.01 1.92 -15.80
N ALA A 157 3.85 3.23 -15.56
CA ALA A 157 4.96 4.09 -15.13
C ALA A 157 5.54 3.62 -13.78
N ASP A 158 4.76 2.94 -12.95
CA ASP A 158 5.25 2.50 -11.64
C ASP A 158 6.32 1.39 -11.74
N PHE A 159 6.46 0.71 -12.88
CA PHE A 159 7.55 -0.26 -13.08
C PHE A 159 8.94 0.41 -13.05
N SER A 160 9.01 1.72 -13.30
CA SER A 160 10.23 2.51 -13.14
C SER A 160 10.41 3.13 -11.76
N SER A 161 9.60 2.72 -10.78
CA SER A 161 9.56 3.32 -9.46
C SER A 161 10.22 2.46 -8.39
N VAL A 162 10.67 3.10 -7.31
CA VAL A 162 10.99 2.43 -6.05
C VAL A 162 10.02 2.92 -4.99
N TYR A 163 9.20 2.00 -4.51
CA TYR A 163 8.24 2.23 -3.44
C TYR A 163 8.81 1.72 -2.13
N PHE A 164 9.18 2.63 -1.24
CA PHE A 164 9.61 2.33 0.12
C PHE A 164 8.40 2.11 1.04
N ARG A 165 8.40 1.01 1.79
CA ARG A 165 7.41 0.67 2.82
C ARG A 165 8.11 0.23 4.08
N PRO A 166 7.44 0.15 5.24
CA PRO A 166 8.07 -0.27 6.49
C PRO A 166 8.78 -1.63 6.42
N THR A 167 8.28 -2.53 5.58
CA THR A 167 8.70 -3.94 5.51
C THR A 167 9.59 -4.28 4.31
N GLY A 168 9.76 -3.38 3.33
CA GLY A 168 10.52 -3.67 2.11
C GLY A 168 10.33 -2.67 0.98
N LEU A 169 10.71 -3.08 -0.24
CA LEU A 169 10.55 -2.29 -1.46
C LEU A 169 9.57 -2.93 -2.43
N GLY A 170 8.86 -2.11 -3.21
CA GLY A 170 8.02 -2.54 -4.34
C GLY A 170 8.04 -1.53 -5.49
N PHE A 171 7.14 -1.72 -6.46
CA PHE A 171 6.96 -0.77 -7.57
C PHE A 171 5.85 0.26 -7.30
N CYS A 172 4.71 -0.15 -6.77
CA CYS A 172 3.53 0.71 -6.60
C CYS A 172 2.78 0.37 -5.31
N CYS A 173 1.77 1.17 -4.94
CA CYS A 173 0.96 0.94 -3.73
C CYS A 173 0.09 -0.34 -3.77
N TRP A 174 -0.14 -0.92 -4.95
CA TRP A 174 -0.98 -2.12 -5.11
C TRP A 174 -0.21 -3.42 -4.98
N LEU A 175 1.04 -3.45 -5.45
CA LEU A 175 1.85 -4.66 -5.39
C LEU A 175 2.30 -4.95 -3.97
N PRO A 176 2.54 -6.20 -3.59
CA PRO A 176 3.20 -6.50 -2.33
C PRO A 176 4.67 -6.07 -2.35
N ASP A 177 5.36 -6.25 -1.23
CA ASP A 177 6.81 -6.05 -1.20
C ASP A 177 7.48 -7.07 -2.12
N LEU A 178 8.30 -6.57 -3.03
CA LEU A 178 8.99 -7.31 -4.07
C LEU A 178 10.47 -7.54 -3.72
N ALA A 179 11.01 -6.82 -2.75
CA ALA A 179 12.34 -7.04 -2.21
C ALA A 179 12.36 -6.80 -0.70
N ARG A 180 13.03 -7.69 0.03
CA ARG A 180 13.45 -7.41 1.42
C ARG A 180 14.72 -6.60 1.37
N ILE A 181 14.84 -5.65 2.30
CA ILE A 181 16.02 -4.80 2.35
C ILE A 181 17.15 -5.43 3.16
N GLY A 182 16.83 -6.35 4.10
CA GLY A 182 17.82 -7.13 4.84
C GLY A 182 18.95 -6.26 5.40
N ASN A 183 20.18 -6.77 5.33
CA ASN A 183 21.40 -6.00 5.63
C ASN A 183 22.17 -5.60 4.35
N ASP A 184 21.57 -5.77 3.16
CA ASP A 184 22.19 -5.49 1.86
C ASP A 184 21.26 -4.63 0.98
N PRO A 185 21.24 -3.30 1.22
CA PRO A 185 20.46 -2.36 0.42
C PRO A 185 20.71 -2.45 -1.09
N PRO A 186 21.97 -2.56 -1.58
CA PRO A 186 22.24 -2.76 -3.00
C PRO A 186 21.51 -3.97 -3.60
N ALA A 187 21.53 -5.12 -2.94
CA ALA A 187 20.84 -6.31 -3.44
C ALA A 187 19.33 -6.10 -3.59
N ALA A 188 18.71 -5.39 -2.65
CA ALA A 188 17.27 -5.11 -2.69
C ALA A 188 16.87 -4.21 -3.87
N VAL A 189 17.68 -3.17 -4.14
CA VAL A 189 17.46 -2.25 -5.28
C VAL A 189 17.74 -2.97 -6.61
N ALA A 190 18.81 -3.76 -6.69
CA ALA A 190 19.15 -4.54 -7.88
C ALA A 190 18.05 -5.55 -8.25
N ARG A 191 17.45 -6.19 -7.25
CA ARG A 191 16.32 -7.11 -7.44
C ARG A 191 15.11 -6.43 -8.07
N LEU A 192 14.76 -5.20 -7.68
CA LEU A 192 13.68 -4.46 -8.34
C LEU A 192 13.99 -4.20 -9.81
N ALA A 193 15.25 -3.90 -10.14
CA ALA A 193 15.66 -3.73 -11.53
C ALA A 193 15.52 -5.04 -12.34
N GLY A 194 15.89 -6.19 -11.76
CA GLY A 194 15.70 -7.51 -12.38
C GLY A 194 14.23 -7.87 -12.61
N LEU A 195 13.38 -7.61 -11.62
CA LEU A 195 11.93 -7.85 -11.70
C LEU A 195 11.22 -7.01 -12.76
N ARG A 196 11.71 -5.81 -13.09
CA ARG A 196 11.08 -4.92 -14.08
C ARG A 196 10.85 -5.64 -15.41
N GLY A 197 11.87 -6.32 -15.92
CA GLY A 197 11.78 -7.04 -17.20
C GLY A 197 10.74 -8.16 -17.17
N HIS A 198 10.61 -8.87 -16.05
CA HIS A 198 9.61 -9.92 -15.89
C HIS A 198 8.17 -9.36 -15.90
N PHE A 199 7.94 -8.22 -15.23
CA PHE A 199 6.62 -7.56 -15.20
C PHE A 199 6.23 -7.01 -16.57
N GLU A 200 7.16 -6.39 -17.29
CA GLU A 200 6.93 -5.87 -18.64
C GLU A 200 6.60 -7.00 -19.62
N GLN A 201 7.44 -8.04 -19.67
CA GLN A 201 7.23 -9.19 -20.56
C GLN A 201 5.91 -9.89 -20.28
N ALA A 202 5.54 -10.05 -19.01
CA ALA A 202 4.28 -10.69 -18.66
C ALA A 202 3.06 -9.81 -18.98
N THR A 203 3.17 -8.49 -18.84
CA THR A 203 2.11 -7.55 -19.23
C THR A 203 1.89 -7.60 -20.75
N ASP A 204 2.96 -7.55 -21.53
CA ASP A 204 2.91 -7.64 -23.01
C ASP A 204 2.36 -9.00 -23.47
N ALA A 205 2.70 -10.07 -22.74
CA ALA A 205 2.18 -11.40 -23.03
C ALA A 205 0.75 -11.64 -22.50
N ASN A 206 0.08 -10.67 -21.88
CA ASN A 206 -1.20 -10.85 -21.17
C ASN A 206 -1.19 -12.05 -20.20
N ARG A 207 -0.11 -12.16 -19.42
CA ARG A 207 0.10 -13.17 -18.36
C ARG A 207 0.14 -12.56 -16.96
N HIS A 208 -0.24 -11.28 -16.82
CA HIS A 208 -0.24 -10.59 -15.55
C HIS A 208 -1.62 -10.00 -15.21
N PRO A 209 -2.64 -10.85 -14.94
CA PRO A 209 -4.01 -10.40 -14.70
C PRO A 209 -4.12 -9.44 -13.51
N TYR A 210 -3.24 -9.58 -12.51
CA TYR A 210 -3.14 -8.66 -11.39
C TYR A 210 -2.95 -7.20 -11.83
N CYS A 211 -1.88 -6.92 -12.60
CA CYS A 211 -1.63 -5.57 -13.12
C CYS A 211 -2.64 -5.15 -14.19
N ALA A 212 -3.19 -6.11 -14.96
CA ALA A 212 -4.23 -5.83 -15.95
C ALA A 212 -5.53 -5.29 -15.33
N ALA A 213 -5.79 -5.53 -14.05
CA ALA A 213 -6.92 -4.95 -13.32
C ALA A 213 -6.67 -3.52 -12.81
N CYS A 214 -5.41 -3.04 -12.79
CA CYS A 214 -5.03 -1.77 -12.21
C CYS A 214 -5.36 -0.58 -13.14
N PRO A 215 -5.97 0.53 -12.69
CA PRO A 215 -6.25 1.68 -13.54
C PRO A 215 -4.98 2.38 -14.08
N SER A 216 -3.84 2.27 -13.41
CA SER A 216 -2.58 2.92 -13.79
C SER A 216 -1.86 2.28 -14.99
N LEU A 217 -2.37 1.15 -15.50
CA LEU A 217 -1.81 0.51 -16.69
C LEU A 217 -2.45 1.14 -17.96
N HIS A 218 -1.67 1.73 -18.85
CA HIS A 218 -2.20 2.44 -20.02
C HIS A 218 -1.55 1.96 -21.32
N PRO A 219 -2.18 2.13 -22.48
CA PRO A 219 -1.52 1.90 -23.76
C PRO A 219 -0.29 2.79 -23.86
N ALA A 220 0.84 2.23 -24.29
CA ALA A 220 2.07 2.97 -24.47
C ALA A 220 1.87 4.06 -25.52
N THR A 221 2.29 5.28 -25.17
CA THR A 221 2.47 6.40 -26.09
C THR A 221 3.95 6.57 -26.40
N ALA A 222 4.30 7.42 -27.37
CA ALA A 222 5.71 7.79 -27.61
C ALA A 222 6.40 8.37 -26.37
N ALA A 223 5.65 9.01 -25.47
CA ALA A 223 6.15 9.55 -24.19
C ALA A 223 6.29 8.51 -23.08
N THR A 224 5.67 7.33 -23.23
CA THR A 224 5.77 6.20 -22.28
C THR A 224 6.41 4.97 -22.94
N ALA A 225 7.14 5.19 -24.03
CA ALA A 225 7.78 4.15 -24.83
C ALA A 225 9.01 3.63 -24.08
N ALA A 226 8.79 2.58 -23.30
CA ALA A 226 9.74 1.85 -22.44
C ALA A 226 10.51 2.73 -21.44
N PRO A 227 10.41 2.46 -20.12
CA PRO A 227 11.23 3.16 -19.15
C PRO A 227 12.71 2.96 -19.47
N ARG A 228 13.54 3.99 -19.25
CA ARG A 228 14.98 3.88 -19.53
C ARG A 228 15.55 2.73 -18.68
N PRO A 229 16.15 1.70 -19.30
CA PRO A 229 16.70 0.57 -18.55
C PRO A 229 17.67 1.05 -17.48
N GLY A 230 17.51 0.56 -16.25
CA GLY A 230 18.41 0.90 -15.13
C GLY A 230 18.24 2.30 -14.54
N ARG A 231 17.18 3.04 -14.87
CA ARG A 231 16.84 4.32 -14.20
C ARG A 231 15.56 4.21 -13.37
N ILE A 232 15.59 4.88 -12.22
CA ILE A 232 14.47 5.06 -11.31
C ILE A 232 13.87 6.44 -11.60
N GLU A 233 12.62 6.46 -12.06
CA GLU A 233 11.93 7.68 -12.47
C GLU A 233 11.06 8.23 -11.33
N THR A 234 10.61 7.39 -10.40
CA THR A 234 9.81 7.81 -9.26
C THR A 234 10.22 7.13 -7.96
N LEU A 235 10.26 7.89 -6.87
CA LEU A 235 10.38 7.39 -5.50
C LEU A 235 9.06 7.57 -4.75
N HIS A 236 8.54 6.53 -4.11
CA HIS A 236 7.42 6.65 -3.16
C HIS A 236 7.94 6.39 -1.76
N LEU A 237 7.79 7.36 -0.86
CA LEU A 237 8.42 7.39 0.46
C LEU A 237 7.39 7.17 1.56
N ASP A 238 6.98 5.92 1.77
CA ASP A 238 6.07 5.51 2.84
C ASP A 238 6.80 4.81 3.97
N ILE A 239 7.66 5.57 4.62
CA ILE A 239 8.67 5.05 5.55
C ILE A 239 8.29 5.22 7.04
N SER A 240 7.05 5.59 7.33
CA SER A 240 6.55 5.71 8.70
C SER A 240 5.04 5.69 8.73
N MET A 241 4.48 5.08 9.77
CA MET A 241 3.04 5.11 10.04
C MET A 241 2.68 5.99 11.24
N THR A 242 3.64 6.79 11.70
CA THR A 242 3.41 7.77 12.76
C THR A 242 2.46 8.85 12.26
N CYS A 243 1.39 9.08 13.00
CA CYS A 243 0.40 10.10 12.69
C CYS A 243 -0.06 10.82 13.97
N ASN A 244 -0.37 12.11 13.84
CA ASN A 244 -0.88 12.96 14.92
C ASN A 244 -2.41 13.12 14.88
N LEU A 245 -3.09 12.24 14.14
CA LEU A 245 -4.55 12.14 14.02
C LEU A 245 -4.98 10.66 14.15
N GLU A 246 -6.27 10.42 14.39
CA GLU A 246 -6.89 9.10 14.58
C GLU A 246 -8.14 8.99 13.71
N CYS A 247 -7.97 9.14 12.40
CA CYS A 247 -9.11 9.26 11.49
C CYS A 247 -9.96 7.98 11.47
N ALA A 248 -11.28 8.12 11.55
CA ALA A 248 -12.22 7.00 11.62
C ALA A 248 -12.11 6.05 10.41
N TYR A 249 -11.75 6.59 9.25
CA TYR A 249 -11.57 5.90 7.96
C TYR A 249 -10.10 5.62 7.63
N CYS A 250 -9.17 5.81 8.57
CA CYS A 250 -7.76 5.51 8.31
C CYS A 250 -7.58 4.00 8.12
N ILE A 251 -7.00 3.59 6.99
CA ILE A 251 -6.66 2.18 6.76
C ILE A 251 -5.45 1.73 7.58
N VAL A 252 -4.56 2.65 7.92
CA VAL A 252 -3.22 2.30 8.38
C VAL A 252 -3.12 2.13 9.91
N LYS A 253 -4.21 2.48 10.63
CA LYS A 253 -4.36 2.50 12.10
C LYS A 253 -3.09 2.11 12.89
N ASN A 254 -2.12 3.01 12.93
CA ASN A 254 -0.96 3.10 13.83
C ASN A 254 -0.31 1.77 14.32
N SER A 255 -0.28 0.69 13.53
CA SER A 255 0.08 -0.64 14.07
C SER A 255 1.55 -1.04 13.90
N VAL A 256 2.31 -0.40 13.00
CA VAL A 256 3.78 -0.59 12.90
C VAL A 256 4.46 0.77 12.87
N GLN A 257 5.29 1.05 13.87
CA GLN A 257 5.84 2.39 14.13
C GLN A 257 7.28 2.56 13.62
N SER A 258 7.93 1.48 13.16
CA SER A 258 9.33 1.48 12.74
C SER A 258 9.53 0.77 11.40
N LEU A 259 10.62 1.13 10.72
CA LEU A 259 11.13 0.39 9.57
C LEU A 259 11.85 -0.87 10.03
N ASP A 260 11.83 -1.90 9.19
CA ASP A 260 12.64 -3.11 9.37
C ASP A 260 14.06 -2.98 8.77
N TYR A 261 14.44 -1.78 8.33
CA TYR A 261 15.70 -1.52 7.64
C TYR A 261 16.19 -0.08 7.77
N ASP A 262 17.46 0.14 7.43
CA ASP A 262 18.11 1.44 7.35
C ASP A 262 17.72 2.17 6.05
N PHE A 263 16.64 2.94 6.10
CA PHE A 263 16.20 3.75 4.96
C PHE A 263 17.27 4.74 4.45
N PRO A 264 17.95 5.52 5.32
CA PRO A 264 19.06 6.36 4.88
C PRO A 264 20.11 5.61 4.05
N ALA A 265 20.53 4.41 4.46
CA ALA A 265 21.50 3.63 3.71
C ALA A 265 21.02 3.24 2.30
N VAL A 266 19.76 2.80 2.16
CA VAL A 266 19.16 2.46 0.86
C VAL A 266 19.09 3.69 -0.05
N LEU A 267 18.63 4.82 0.50
CA LEU A 267 18.49 6.05 -0.27
C LEU A 267 19.87 6.57 -0.71
N SER A 268 20.87 6.59 0.19
CA SER A 268 22.23 6.99 -0.16
C SER A 268 22.79 6.15 -1.30
N HIS A 269 22.62 4.83 -1.26
CA HIS A 269 23.03 3.95 -2.35
C HIS A 269 22.39 4.33 -3.69
N ILE A 270 21.07 4.57 -3.73
CA ILE A 270 20.37 5.01 -4.95
C ILE A 270 20.94 6.33 -5.49
N LEU A 271 21.28 7.26 -4.60
CA LEU A 271 21.79 8.58 -4.95
C LEU A 271 23.26 8.53 -5.43
N GLU A 272 24.11 7.76 -4.77
CA GLU A 272 25.55 7.67 -5.03
C GLU A 272 25.85 6.90 -6.32
N GLU A 273 25.08 5.84 -6.61
CA GLU A 273 25.21 5.05 -7.84
C GLU A 273 24.54 5.72 -9.07
N GLY A 274 23.94 6.90 -8.90
CA GLY A 274 23.31 7.64 -10.01
C GLY A 274 22.16 6.87 -10.66
N LEU A 275 21.37 6.14 -9.86
CA LEU A 275 20.27 5.31 -10.35
C LEU A 275 19.01 6.13 -10.69
N LEU A 276 18.91 7.37 -10.22
CA LEU A 276 17.78 8.25 -10.51
C LEU A 276 17.86 8.80 -11.95
N ALA A 277 16.70 8.99 -12.58
CA ALA A 277 16.58 9.80 -13.78
C ALA A 277 16.83 11.30 -13.46
N ASP A 278 17.26 12.09 -14.45
CA ASP A 278 17.59 13.51 -14.27
C ASP A 278 16.36 14.34 -13.82
N ASP A 279 15.16 13.97 -14.26
CA ASP A 279 13.87 14.60 -13.99
C ASP A 279 12.95 13.72 -13.14
N PHE A 280 13.53 12.97 -12.21
CA PHE A 280 12.79 12.05 -11.36
C PHE A 280 11.72 12.74 -10.49
N ARG A 281 10.69 11.98 -10.14
CA ARG A 281 9.63 12.39 -9.23
C ARG A 281 9.79 11.72 -7.88
N PHE A 282 9.27 12.34 -6.84
CA PHE A 282 9.13 11.66 -5.55
C PHE A 282 7.79 12.00 -4.92
N SER A 283 7.32 11.12 -4.04
CA SER A 283 6.11 11.36 -3.26
C SER A 283 6.28 10.92 -1.83
N TRP A 284 5.63 11.65 -0.93
CA TRP A 284 5.52 11.34 0.48
C TRP A 284 4.07 11.05 0.85
N GLY A 285 3.84 9.94 1.54
CA GLY A 285 2.58 9.65 2.22
C GLY A 285 1.80 8.49 1.61
N GLY A 286 0.97 7.86 2.44
CA GLY A 286 0.30 6.60 2.13
C GLY A 286 0.15 5.71 3.38
N LEU A 287 1.06 5.83 4.35
CA LEU A 287 1.00 5.07 5.60
C LEU A 287 0.97 5.91 6.91
N GLY A 288 1.32 7.21 6.87
CA GLY A 288 1.37 8.08 8.05
C GLY A 288 1.36 9.57 7.69
N GLU A 289 1.73 10.44 8.64
CA GLU A 289 1.95 11.86 8.38
C GLU A 289 3.45 12.14 8.10
N PRO A 290 3.83 12.47 6.86
CA PRO A 290 5.23 12.61 6.48
C PRO A 290 6.00 13.60 7.35
N THR A 291 5.37 14.73 7.71
CA THR A 291 6.05 15.81 8.46
C THR A 291 6.46 15.41 9.89
N LEU A 292 5.97 14.29 10.41
CA LEU A 292 6.40 13.74 11.71
C LEU A 292 7.66 12.88 11.60
N ASN A 293 8.03 12.43 10.41
CA ASN A 293 9.22 11.64 10.19
C ASN A 293 10.48 12.53 10.30
N PRO A 294 11.50 12.15 11.10
CA PRO A 294 12.73 12.93 11.23
C PRO A 294 13.52 13.09 9.91
N HIS A 295 13.33 12.17 8.96
CA HIS A 295 13.97 12.21 7.65
C HIS A 295 13.24 13.09 6.63
N PHE A 296 12.00 13.53 6.91
CA PHE A 296 11.15 14.21 5.92
C PHE A 296 11.81 15.46 5.32
N GLU A 297 12.18 16.43 6.17
CA GLU A 297 12.77 17.69 5.71
C GLU A 297 14.16 17.49 5.06
N PRO A 298 15.13 16.79 5.68
CA PRO A 298 16.46 16.63 5.08
C PRO A 298 16.42 15.85 3.76
N VAL A 299 15.58 14.82 3.65
CA VAL A 299 15.45 14.05 2.39
C VAL A 299 14.74 14.86 1.31
N THR A 300 13.67 15.58 1.65
CA THR A 300 12.97 16.44 0.68
C THR A 300 13.90 17.49 0.10
N ASP A 301 14.67 18.18 0.95
CA ASP A 301 15.66 19.17 0.52
C ASP A 301 16.74 18.53 -0.38
N ALA A 302 17.24 17.35 -0.02
CA ALA A 302 18.28 16.65 -0.77
C ALA A 302 17.82 16.14 -2.14
N LEU A 303 16.56 15.69 -2.26
CA LEU A 303 15.97 15.21 -3.52
C LEU A 303 15.70 16.38 -4.47
N ILE A 304 15.15 17.49 -3.97
CA ILE A 304 14.87 18.68 -4.78
C ILE A 304 16.16 19.32 -5.30
N ALA A 305 17.20 19.38 -4.46
CA ALA A 305 18.53 19.87 -4.85
C ALA A 305 19.15 19.07 -6.02
N ARG A 306 18.72 17.83 -6.23
CA ARG A 306 19.19 16.94 -7.29
C ARG A 306 18.34 16.92 -8.56
N GLY A 307 17.31 17.75 -8.67
CA GLY A 307 16.42 17.71 -9.85
C GLY A 307 14.98 17.31 -9.54
N GLY A 308 14.75 16.68 -8.38
CA GLY A 308 13.50 16.00 -8.09
C GLY A 308 12.29 16.92 -8.00
N THR A 309 11.15 16.46 -8.51
CA THR A 309 9.84 17.11 -8.31
C THR A 309 8.97 16.26 -7.38
N GLY A 310 8.48 16.86 -6.31
CA GLY A 310 7.81 16.19 -5.21
C GLY A 310 6.30 16.37 -5.17
N LEU A 311 5.61 15.38 -4.58
CA LEU A 311 4.21 15.46 -4.15
C LEU A 311 4.09 15.01 -2.68
N VAL A 312 3.49 15.82 -1.82
CA VAL A 312 3.30 15.47 -0.40
C VAL A 312 1.82 15.30 -0.09
N TYR A 313 1.45 14.11 0.36
CA TYR A 313 0.17 13.86 1.00
C TYR A 313 0.31 14.12 2.50
N SER A 314 -0.33 15.19 3.00
CA SER A 314 -0.21 15.60 4.41
C SER A 314 -1.59 15.91 4.99
N ASN A 315 -1.71 15.83 6.32
CA ASN A 315 -2.84 16.36 7.06
C ASN A 315 -2.67 17.84 7.48
N CYS A 316 -1.49 18.42 7.22
CA CYS A 316 -1.12 19.81 7.49
C CYS A 316 -1.29 20.27 8.95
N VAL A 317 -1.38 19.36 9.93
CA VAL A 317 -1.44 19.73 11.36
C VAL A 317 -0.10 20.30 11.81
N LYS A 318 1.01 19.66 11.43
CA LYS A 318 2.36 20.17 11.69
C LYS A 318 2.82 21.02 10.52
N TYR A 319 3.20 22.25 10.81
CA TYR A 319 3.85 23.12 9.84
C TYR A 319 5.29 22.66 9.57
N SER A 320 5.62 22.46 8.30
CA SER A 320 6.97 22.21 7.80
C SER A 320 7.49 23.40 6.98
N LYS A 321 8.72 23.84 7.31
CA LYS A 321 9.43 24.87 6.56
C LYS A 321 9.96 24.37 5.23
N SER A 322 10.31 23.08 5.14
CA SER A 322 10.73 22.47 3.86
C SER A 322 9.58 22.48 2.86
N ILE A 323 8.34 22.18 3.29
CA ILE A 323 7.16 22.33 2.42
C ILE A 323 7.03 23.77 1.94
N GLU A 324 6.99 24.75 2.84
CA GLU A 324 6.86 26.17 2.49
C GLU A 324 7.94 26.61 1.47
N LYS A 325 9.20 26.26 1.75
CA LYS A 325 10.37 26.60 0.93
C LYS A 325 10.24 26.09 -0.52
N HIS A 326 9.69 24.89 -0.71
CA HIS A 326 9.73 24.20 -2.00
C HIS A 326 8.40 24.16 -2.75
N LEU A 327 7.29 24.43 -2.07
CA LEU A 327 5.94 24.44 -2.64
C LEU A 327 5.83 25.43 -3.80
N ALA A 328 6.61 26.52 -3.81
CA ALA A 328 6.61 27.52 -4.88
C ALA A 328 7.38 27.09 -6.16
N ALA A 329 8.11 25.96 -6.13
CA ALA A 329 9.05 25.61 -7.20
C ALA A 329 8.92 24.16 -7.69
N ARG A 330 9.09 23.19 -6.79
CA ARG A 330 9.24 21.78 -7.15
C ARG A 330 8.43 20.82 -6.28
N LEU A 331 7.57 21.34 -5.41
CA LEU A 331 6.75 20.52 -4.53
C LEU A 331 5.27 20.87 -4.74
N GLN A 332 4.41 19.86 -4.68
CA GLN A 332 2.96 20.04 -4.58
C GLN A 332 2.47 19.41 -3.28
N VAL A 333 1.39 19.94 -2.72
CA VAL A 333 0.74 19.37 -1.53
C VAL A 333 -0.68 18.99 -1.83
N VAL A 334 -1.06 17.78 -1.43
CA VAL A 334 -2.46 17.32 -1.35
C VAL A 334 -2.79 17.14 0.11
N CYS A 335 -3.66 18.01 0.64
CA CYS A 335 -4.06 17.99 2.04
C CYS A 335 -5.44 17.37 2.23
N SER A 336 -5.55 16.26 2.97
CA SER A 336 -6.85 15.66 3.31
C SER A 336 -7.47 16.40 4.51
N LEU A 337 -8.52 17.17 4.24
CA LEU A 337 -9.18 18.04 5.24
C LEU A 337 -10.50 17.43 5.72
N ASP A 338 -11.28 16.88 4.78
CA ASP A 338 -12.42 15.97 4.99
C ASP A 338 -13.56 16.48 5.89
N ALA A 339 -13.58 17.78 6.21
CA ALA A 339 -14.63 18.45 6.97
C ALA A 339 -14.64 19.96 6.68
N GLY A 340 -15.82 20.55 6.69
CA GLY A 340 -16.08 22.00 6.66
C GLY A 340 -16.41 22.61 8.02
N ARG A 341 -16.70 21.80 9.04
CA ARG A 341 -17.00 22.28 10.40
C ARG A 341 -16.04 21.68 11.45
N PRO A 342 -15.68 22.44 12.50
CA PRO A 342 -14.79 21.96 13.56
C PRO A 342 -15.28 20.68 14.25
N ALA A 343 -16.58 20.60 14.57
CA ALA A 343 -17.16 19.45 15.25
C ALA A 343 -17.04 18.17 14.40
N THR A 344 -17.36 18.25 13.11
CA THR A 344 -17.22 17.14 12.17
C THR A 344 -15.76 16.74 12.00
N TYR A 345 -14.85 17.70 11.90
CA TYR A 345 -13.41 17.42 11.83
C TYR A 345 -12.93 16.66 13.06
N ALA A 346 -13.26 17.13 14.27
CA ALA A 346 -12.85 16.47 15.50
C ALA A 346 -13.40 15.04 15.60
N ALA A 347 -14.66 14.83 15.21
CA ALA A 347 -15.29 13.51 15.17
C ALA A 347 -14.63 12.57 14.15
N LEU A 348 -14.36 13.06 12.94
CA LEU A 348 -13.80 12.24 11.86
C LEU A 348 -12.30 11.98 11.99
N ARG A 349 -11.54 12.97 12.44
CA ARG A 349 -10.06 12.94 12.49
C ARG A 349 -9.54 12.54 13.87
N GLY A 350 -10.43 12.39 14.86
CA GLY A 350 -10.13 11.92 16.22
C GLY A 350 -9.35 12.92 17.09
N ARG A 351 -9.08 14.12 16.59
CA ARG A 351 -8.37 15.20 17.28
C ARG A 351 -8.89 16.56 16.81
N ASP A 352 -9.11 17.48 17.74
CA ASP A 352 -9.50 18.86 17.43
C ASP A 352 -8.26 19.68 17.00
N ARG A 353 -8.08 19.77 15.68
CA ARG A 353 -6.98 20.50 15.02
C ARG A 353 -7.47 21.37 13.87
N PHE A 354 -8.79 21.60 13.78
CA PHE A 354 -9.40 22.25 12.62
C PHE A 354 -8.82 23.64 12.35
N ALA A 355 -8.79 24.51 13.38
CA ALA A 355 -8.23 25.86 13.26
C ALA A 355 -6.74 25.83 12.87
N GLN A 356 -5.94 25.03 13.59
CA GLN A 356 -4.50 24.89 13.35
C GLN A 356 -4.20 24.45 11.91
N VAL A 357 -4.96 23.51 11.37
CA VAL A 357 -4.77 23.03 10.00
C VAL A 357 -5.07 24.14 9.01
N TRP A 358 -6.20 24.85 9.14
CA TRP A 358 -6.54 25.95 8.23
C TRP A 358 -5.57 27.14 8.33
N ASP A 359 -5.01 27.42 9.51
CA ASP A 359 -3.93 28.40 9.67
C ASP A 359 -2.70 27.99 8.87
N ASN A 360 -2.28 26.72 8.95
CA ASN A 360 -1.15 26.21 8.17
C ASN A 360 -1.43 26.19 6.66
N VAL A 361 -2.64 25.79 6.24
CA VAL A 361 -3.06 25.83 4.83
C VAL A 361 -2.97 27.24 4.28
N THR A 362 -3.51 28.23 5.01
CA THR A 362 -3.47 29.64 4.60
C THR A 362 -2.03 30.12 4.42
N ARG A 363 -1.12 29.74 5.33
CA ARG A 363 0.31 30.07 5.22
C ARG A 363 0.96 29.42 4.00
N TYR A 364 0.66 28.15 3.71
CA TYR A 364 1.19 27.47 2.52
C TYR A 364 0.72 28.08 1.21
N VAL A 365 -0.58 28.36 1.10
CA VAL A 365 -1.16 29.01 -0.07
C VAL A 365 -0.56 30.39 -0.31
N ALA A 366 -0.40 31.18 0.77
CA ALA A 366 0.21 32.50 0.69
C ALA A 366 1.68 32.47 0.22
N ALA A 367 2.43 31.44 0.61
CA ALA A 367 3.86 31.33 0.27
C ALA A 367 4.12 30.87 -1.18
N ALA A 368 3.30 29.96 -1.72
CA ALA A 368 3.58 29.27 -2.99
C ALA A 368 2.68 29.68 -4.16
N GLY A 369 1.58 30.36 -3.87
CA GLY A 369 0.50 30.56 -4.83
C GLY A 369 -0.49 29.39 -4.83
N PRO A 370 -1.75 29.67 -5.17
CA PRO A 370 -2.87 28.77 -4.92
C PRO A 370 -2.90 27.52 -5.81
N GLN A 371 -2.18 27.51 -6.93
CA GLN A 371 -2.18 26.40 -7.87
C GLN A 371 -1.34 25.18 -7.43
N LEU A 372 -0.49 25.32 -6.41
CA LEU A 372 0.43 24.26 -5.96
C LEU A 372 -0.07 23.52 -4.71
N PHE A 373 -1.22 23.94 -4.18
CA PHE A 373 -1.90 23.31 -3.05
C PHE A 373 -3.26 22.76 -3.49
N THR A 374 -3.55 21.51 -3.12
CA THR A 374 -4.83 20.85 -3.39
C THR A 374 -5.49 20.44 -2.08
N ALA A 375 -6.69 20.95 -1.83
CA ALA A 375 -7.54 20.50 -0.73
C ALA A 375 -8.29 19.23 -1.14
N LYS A 376 -7.98 18.11 -0.52
CA LYS A 376 -8.67 16.84 -0.72
C LYS A 376 -9.82 16.68 0.28
N TYR A 377 -10.93 16.16 -0.22
CA TYR A 377 -12.11 15.82 0.55
C TYR A 377 -12.57 14.39 0.26
N ILE A 378 -12.47 13.52 1.26
CA ILE A 378 -13.00 12.16 1.25
C ILE A 378 -14.44 12.19 1.77
N LEU A 379 -15.40 11.99 0.87
CA LEU A 379 -16.80 11.90 1.22
C LEU A 379 -17.11 10.57 1.92
N LEU A 380 -17.81 10.70 3.04
CA LEU A 380 -18.37 9.66 3.90
C LEU A 380 -19.84 9.99 4.17
N ALA A 381 -20.59 9.04 4.75
CA ALA A 381 -21.99 9.30 5.11
C ALA A 381 -22.11 10.42 6.17
N GLU A 382 -21.09 10.55 7.01
CA GLU A 382 -21.03 11.45 8.15
C GLU A 382 -20.69 12.91 7.77
N ASN A 383 -20.13 13.15 6.58
CA ASN A 383 -19.66 14.48 6.15
C ASN A 383 -20.21 14.94 4.78
N CYS A 384 -21.17 14.23 4.19
CA CYS A 384 -21.72 14.58 2.88
C CYS A 384 -22.94 15.55 2.93
N GLY A 385 -23.24 16.13 4.09
CA GLY A 385 -24.36 17.07 4.26
C GLY A 385 -24.07 18.47 3.69
N ASN A 386 -25.10 19.17 3.21
CA ASN A 386 -24.96 20.47 2.53
C ASN A 386 -24.18 21.52 3.35
N ASP A 387 -24.47 21.66 4.64
CA ASP A 387 -23.79 22.63 5.51
C ASP A 387 -22.30 22.31 5.67
N GLU A 388 -21.95 21.02 5.66
CA GLU A 388 -20.57 20.56 5.75
C GLU A 388 -19.79 20.93 4.48
N LEU A 389 -20.38 20.66 3.31
CA LEU A 389 -19.78 20.93 2.01
C LEU A 389 -19.66 22.42 1.74
N ALA A 390 -20.70 23.19 2.08
CA ALA A 390 -20.68 24.66 2.00
C ALA A 390 -19.63 25.26 2.94
N GLY A 391 -19.55 24.76 4.18
CA GLY A 391 -18.54 25.18 5.15
C GLY A 391 -17.11 24.93 4.67
N PHE A 392 -16.89 23.78 4.02
CA PHE A 392 -15.60 23.42 3.43
C PHE A 392 -15.22 24.34 2.27
N VAL A 393 -16.13 24.56 1.31
CA VAL A 393 -15.88 25.46 0.18
C VAL A 393 -15.61 26.88 0.67
N ALA A 394 -16.38 27.38 1.64
CA ALA A 394 -16.14 28.68 2.25
C ALA A 394 -14.76 28.76 2.94
N ALA A 395 -14.31 27.68 3.57
CA ALA A 395 -12.97 27.62 4.17
C ALA A 395 -11.86 27.62 3.10
N CYS A 396 -12.04 26.88 2.00
CA CYS A 396 -11.14 26.93 0.83
C CYS A 396 -11.02 28.35 0.28
N THR A 397 -12.14 29.04 0.05
CA THR A 397 -12.16 30.42 -0.46
C THR A 397 -11.45 31.38 0.51
N ARG A 398 -11.70 31.29 1.82
CA ARG A 398 -11.03 32.14 2.81
C ARG A 398 -9.52 31.90 2.88
N ALA A 399 -9.09 30.64 2.75
CA ALA A 399 -7.67 30.28 2.76
C ALA A 399 -6.97 30.51 1.41
N GLY A 400 -7.72 30.93 0.37
CA GLY A 400 -7.20 31.15 -0.98
C GLY A 400 -6.91 29.87 -1.78
N VAL A 401 -7.36 28.70 -1.32
CA VAL A 401 -7.18 27.43 -2.05
C VAL A 401 -7.95 27.49 -3.37
N GLN A 402 -7.34 27.08 -4.48
CA GLN A 402 -8.02 27.01 -5.79
C GLN A 402 -8.36 25.58 -6.24
N ASN A 403 -7.59 24.58 -5.81
CA ASN A 403 -7.76 23.20 -6.28
C ASN A 403 -8.42 22.32 -5.21
N VAL A 404 -9.47 21.61 -5.59
CA VAL A 404 -10.18 20.64 -4.74
C VAL A 404 -10.17 19.25 -5.37
N LEU A 405 -9.71 18.26 -4.62
CA LEU A 405 -9.73 16.85 -5.03
C LEU A 405 -10.83 16.09 -4.30
N ILE A 406 -11.86 15.69 -5.03
CA ILE A 406 -13.03 14.98 -4.53
C ILE A 406 -12.75 13.47 -4.56
N ALA A 407 -12.87 12.82 -3.42
CA ALA A 407 -12.69 11.39 -3.26
C ALA A 407 -13.83 10.77 -2.44
N LYS A 408 -13.91 9.44 -2.43
CA LYS A 408 -14.71 8.69 -1.47
C LYS A 408 -13.79 7.82 -0.62
N ASP A 409 -14.32 7.21 0.44
CA ASP A 409 -13.61 6.13 1.11
C ASP A 409 -13.24 5.06 0.09
N PHE A 410 -11.94 4.85 -0.06
CA PHE A 410 -11.37 3.93 -1.01
C PHE A 410 -11.70 2.47 -0.64
N TYR A 411 -11.79 2.18 0.65
CA TYR A 411 -11.90 0.81 1.18
C TYR A 411 -13.33 0.39 1.49
N SER A 412 -14.26 1.35 1.51
CA SER A 412 -15.67 1.01 1.57
C SER A 412 -16.10 0.27 0.30
N GLN A 413 -16.60 -0.96 0.48
CA GLN A 413 -17.10 -1.79 -0.62
C GLN A 413 -18.37 -1.21 -1.25
N GLU A 414 -19.16 -0.49 -0.45
CA GLU A 414 -20.38 0.17 -0.91
C GLU A 414 -20.24 1.68 -0.84
N THR A 415 -20.91 2.37 -1.75
CA THR A 415 -20.99 3.83 -1.73
C THR A 415 -22.46 4.20 -1.81
N GLY A 416 -23.02 4.61 -0.68
CA GLY A 416 -24.42 4.99 -0.59
C GLY A 416 -24.74 6.20 -1.48
N ASP A 417 -26.00 6.28 -1.92
CA ASP A 417 -26.46 7.37 -2.80
C ASP A 417 -26.27 8.77 -2.20
N ALA A 418 -26.32 8.89 -0.86
CA ALA A 418 -26.05 10.14 -0.17
C ALA A 418 -24.62 10.65 -0.44
N VAL A 419 -23.62 9.75 -0.42
CA VAL A 419 -22.22 10.06 -0.72
C VAL A 419 -22.05 10.47 -2.19
N VAL A 420 -22.74 9.80 -3.12
CA VAL A 420 -22.73 10.17 -4.55
C VAL A 420 -23.37 11.53 -4.80
N ARG A 421 -24.48 11.84 -4.13
CA ARG A 421 -25.08 13.18 -4.17
C ARG A 421 -24.19 14.24 -3.52
N GLY A 422 -23.51 13.91 -2.43
CA GLY A 422 -22.53 14.78 -1.78
C GLY A 422 -21.36 15.12 -2.69
N MET A 423 -20.84 14.14 -3.43
CA MET A 423 -19.82 14.35 -4.48
C MET A 423 -20.29 15.35 -5.55
N GLY A 424 -21.52 15.20 -6.05
CA GLY A 424 -22.10 16.15 -7.01
C GLY A 424 -22.34 17.54 -6.42
N THR A 425 -22.79 17.60 -5.17
CA THR A 425 -23.01 18.86 -4.43
C THR A 425 -21.70 19.62 -4.24
N LEU A 426 -20.64 18.94 -3.80
CA LEU A 426 -19.32 19.54 -3.61
C LEU A 426 -18.75 20.05 -4.94
N TYR A 427 -18.85 19.26 -6.02
CA TYR A 427 -18.43 19.66 -7.36
C TYR A 427 -19.12 20.96 -7.80
N ARG A 428 -20.45 21.03 -7.62
CA ARG A 428 -21.25 22.22 -7.93
C ARG A 428 -20.82 23.44 -7.10
N LEU A 429 -20.72 23.29 -5.78
CA LEU A 429 -20.33 24.38 -4.88
C LEU A 429 -18.93 24.91 -5.21
N CYS A 430 -17.98 24.02 -5.54
CA CYS A 430 -16.66 24.43 -6.02
C CYS A 430 -16.76 25.29 -7.29
N ARG A 431 -17.55 24.86 -8.29
CA ARG A 431 -17.75 25.61 -9.53
C ARG A 431 -18.35 27.00 -9.28
N GLU A 432 -19.35 27.09 -8.40
CA GLU A 432 -20.00 28.35 -8.02
C GLU A 432 -19.02 29.31 -7.32
N ALA A 433 -18.10 28.78 -6.51
CA ALA A 433 -17.07 29.54 -5.82
C ALA A 433 -15.83 29.85 -6.69
N GLY A 434 -15.82 29.45 -7.98
CA GLY A 434 -14.68 29.63 -8.87
C GLY A 434 -13.49 28.72 -8.57
N LEU A 435 -13.69 27.63 -7.83
CA LEU A 435 -12.67 26.63 -7.51
C LEU A 435 -12.58 25.57 -8.62
N VAL A 436 -11.35 25.15 -8.94
CA VAL A 436 -11.10 24.00 -9.81
C VAL A 436 -11.30 22.74 -8.99
N SER A 437 -12.14 21.82 -9.47
CA SER A 437 -12.34 20.53 -8.80
C SER A 437 -12.23 19.35 -9.74
N ALA A 438 -11.66 18.26 -9.23
CA ALA A 438 -11.49 17.00 -9.94
C ALA A 438 -11.83 15.81 -9.04
N PHE A 439 -12.21 14.69 -9.65
CA PHE A 439 -12.44 13.44 -8.94
C PHE A 439 -11.16 12.62 -8.90
N LEU A 440 -10.87 11.97 -7.78
CA LEU A 440 -9.77 11.02 -7.65
C LEU A 440 -10.17 9.69 -8.30
N ASP A 441 -9.76 9.45 -9.55
CA ASP A 441 -10.19 8.30 -10.38
C ASP A 441 -9.83 6.91 -9.81
N THR A 442 -8.84 6.85 -8.90
CA THR A 442 -8.53 5.62 -8.18
C THR A 442 -9.62 5.28 -7.15
N ALA A 443 -10.20 6.30 -6.51
CA ALA A 443 -11.24 6.15 -5.48
C ALA A 443 -12.66 6.20 -6.05
N VAL A 444 -12.92 7.04 -7.05
CA VAL A 444 -14.26 7.29 -7.62
C VAL A 444 -14.38 6.61 -8.97
N SER A 445 -15.35 5.71 -9.13
CA SER A 445 -15.54 4.99 -10.40
C SER A 445 -16.14 5.90 -11.49
N PRO A 446 -15.95 5.56 -12.79
CA PRO A 446 -16.57 6.32 -13.88
C PRO A 446 -18.10 6.43 -13.75
N GLU A 447 -18.76 5.38 -13.25
CA GLU A 447 -20.21 5.39 -13.02
C GLU A 447 -20.60 6.36 -11.90
N GLN A 448 -19.87 6.34 -10.78
CA GLN A 448 -20.10 7.27 -9.68
C GLN A 448 -19.89 8.72 -10.12
N LYS A 449 -18.85 8.97 -10.92
CA LYS A 449 -18.56 10.28 -11.51
C LYS A 449 -19.71 10.75 -12.41
N ARG A 450 -20.22 9.89 -13.30
CA ARG A 450 -21.39 10.20 -14.15
C ARG A 450 -22.61 10.58 -13.32
N ARG A 451 -22.94 9.78 -12.30
CA ARG A 451 -24.08 10.02 -11.40
C ARG A 451 -23.93 11.32 -10.60
N ALA A 452 -22.73 11.59 -10.08
CA ALA A 452 -22.43 12.82 -9.34
C ALA A 452 -22.57 14.07 -10.22
N LEU A 453 -22.04 14.03 -11.45
CA LEU A 453 -22.17 15.13 -12.41
C LEU A 453 -23.62 15.35 -12.84
N ALA A 454 -24.36 14.29 -13.17
CA ALA A 454 -25.78 14.41 -13.50
C ALA A 454 -26.61 15.02 -12.36
N PHE A 455 -26.28 14.70 -11.10
CA PHE A 455 -26.93 15.34 -9.95
C PHE A 455 -26.61 16.85 -9.87
N ALA A 456 -25.34 17.22 -10.09
CA ALA A 456 -24.88 18.61 -10.09
C ALA A 456 -25.58 19.46 -11.18
N ASP A 457 -25.79 18.88 -12.36
CA ASP A 457 -26.43 19.57 -13.50
C ASP A 457 -27.94 19.77 -13.29
N ASN A 458 -28.62 18.82 -12.62
CA ASN A 458 -30.05 18.91 -12.32
C ASN A 458 -30.40 19.91 -11.20
N HIS A 459 -29.39 20.46 -10.51
CA HIS A 459 -29.56 21.48 -9.48
C HIS A 459 -28.69 22.69 -9.84
N PRO A 460 -28.99 23.42 -10.93
CA PRO A 460 -28.17 24.52 -11.40
C PRO A 460 -28.08 25.64 -10.36
N ALA A 461 -27.00 26.42 -10.43
CA ALA A 461 -26.75 27.53 -9.53
C ALA A 461 -27.93 28.51 -9.53
N THR A 462 -28.31 28.98 -8.34
CA THR A 462 -29.17 30.17 -8.23
C THR A 462 -28.40 31.34 -8.84
N PRO A 463 -28.96 32.11 -9.80
CA PRO A 463 -28.26 33.27 -10.36
C PRO A 463 -27.82 34.20 -9.23
N SER A 464 -26.57 34.65 -9.24
CA SER A 464 -26.11 35.64 -8.26
C SER A 464 -26.96 36.90 -8.40
N ALA A 465 -27.66 37.27 -7.33
CA ALA A 465 -28.42 38.51 -7.23
C ALA A 465 -27.48 39.72 -7.15
#